data_AF-A0A921B6K6-F1
#
_entry.id   AF-A0A921B6K6-F1
#
_cell.length_a   1.000
_cell.length_b   1.000
_cell.length_c   1.000
_cell.angle_alpha   90.00
_cell.angle_beta   90.00
_cell.angle_gamma   90.00
#
_symmetry.space_group_name_H-M   'P 1'
#
loop_
_entity.id
_entity.type
_entity.pdbx_description
1 polymer ?
#
loop_
_entity_poly.entity_id
_entity_poly.type
_entity_poly.pdbx_seq_one_letter_code
_entity_poly.pdbx_strand_id
1 'polypeptide(L)' 'MGFGTADSIHLLLESMKKAFADRNRYTGDPDYVEVPVDRLIAKHHVEEFIDNLDMDKNIARD' A
#
# COMPACT_ATOMS: atom_id res chain seq x y z
N MET A 1 -1.48 -13.37 -13.43
CA MET A 1 -1.75 -12.03 -14.00
C MET A 1 -0.71 -11.72 -15.07
N GLY A 2 -1.07 -10.97 -16.12
CA GLY A 2 -0.16 -10.50 -17.16
C GLY A 2 0.08 -8.98 -17.05
N PHE A 3 1.17 -8.48 -17.63
CA PHE A 3 1.47 -7.05 -17.66
C PHE A 3 0.34 -6.26 -18.35
N GLY A 4 -0.12 -5.18 -17.71
CA GLY A 4 -1.14 -4.27 -18.27
C GLY A 4 -2.58 -4.82 -18.27
N THR A 5 -2.81 -5.99 -17.66
CA THR A 5 -4.18 -6.52 -17.47
C THR A 5 -4.92 -5.73 -16.39
N ALA A 6 -6.25 -5.69 -16.46
CA ALA A 6 -7.09 -5.04 -15.46
C ALA A 6 -6.74 -5.50 -14.03
N ASP A 7 -6.64 -6.81 -13.81
CA ASP A 7 -6.25 -7.40 -12.53
C ASP A 7 -4.87 -6.90 -12.06
N SER A 8 -3.88 -6.85 -12.95
CA SER A 8 -2.53 -6.39 -12.58
C SER A 8 -2.49 -4.91 -12.22
N ILE A 9 -3.30 -4.10 -12.90
CA ILE A 9 -3.41 -2.66 -12.64
C ILE A 9 -4.20 -2.42 -11.35
N HIS A 10 -5.28 -3.17 -11.11
CA HIS A 10 -6.06 -3.10 -9.87
C HIS A 10 -5.18 -3.43 -8.66
N LEU A 11 -4.44 -4.54 -8.72
CA LEU A 11 -3.49 -4.93 -7.68
C LEU A 11 -2.43 -3.84 -7.43
N LEU A 12 -1.89 -3.25 -8.50
CA LEU A 12 -0.92 -2.15 -8.39
C LEU A 12 -1.55 -0.93 -7.72
N LEU A 13 -2.76 -0.52 -8.13
CA LEU A 13 -3.45 0.65 -7.59
C LEU A 13 -3.78 0.48 -6.11
N GLU A 14 -4.30 -0.67 -5.69
CA GLU A 14 -4.59 -0.93 -4.29
C GLU A 14 -3.31 -0.95 -3.44
N SER A 15 -2.23 -1.54 -3.96
CA SER A 15 -0.91 -1.50 -3.30
C SER A 15 -0.40 -0.07 -3.12
N MET A 16 -0.56 0.77 -4.15
CA MET A 16 -0.16 2.17 -4.09
C MET A 16 -1.02 2.96 -3.08
N LYS A 17 -2.35 2.75 -3.06
CA LYS A 17 -3.23 3.40 -2.06
C LYS A 17 -2.74 3.16 -0.63
N LYS A 18 -2.40 1.92 -0.29
CA LYS A 18 -1.84 1.57 1.03
C LYS A 18 -0.52 2.30 1.30
N ALA A 19 0.41 2.26 0.36
CA ALA A 19 1.71 2.93 0.50
C ALA A 19 1.57 4.45 0.67
N PHE A 20 0.65 5.09 -0.05
CA PHE A 20 0.39 6.53 0.07
C PHE A 20 -0.30 6.88 1.39
N ALA A 21 -1.17 6.02 1.94
CA ALA A 21 -1.72 6.21 3.27
C ALA A 21 -0.62 6.17 4.35
N ASP A 22 0.30 5.21 4.27
CA ASP A 22 1.44 5.13 5.17
C ASP A 22 2.36 6.34 5.02
N ARG A 23 2.65 6.76 3.78
CA ARG A 23 3.42 7.97 3.50
C ARG A 23 2.78 9.20 4.15
N ASN A 24 1.48 9.40 3.98
CA ASN A 24 0.77 10.55 4.56
C ASN A 24 0.87 10.60 6.09
N ARG A 25 1.00 9.44 6.74
CA ARG A 25 1.08 9.36 8.20
C ARG A 25 2.50 9.45 8.76
N TYR A 26 3.49 8.98 8.02
CA TYR A 26 4.84 8.74 8.56
C TYR A 26 5.97 9.50 7.84
N THR A 27 5.66 10.36 6.86
CA THR A 27 6.68 11.18 6.19
C THR A 27 7.19 12.28 7.11
N GLY A 28 8.51 12.35 7.27
CA GLY A 28 9.20 13.41 7.97
C GLY A 28 10.72 13.32 7.76
N ASP A 29 11.44 14.33 8.22
CA ASP A 29 12.90 14.31 8.25
C ASP A 29 13.38 13.40 9.40
N PRO A 30 14.09 12.29 9.12
CA PRO A 30 14.56 11.36 10.16
C PRO A 30 15.50 12.00 11.19
N ASP A 31 16.16 13.11 10.86
CA ASP A 31 17.02 13.84 11.80
C ASP A 31 16.19 14.57 12.88
N TYR A 32 14.89 14.73 12.66
CA TYR A 32 13.99 15.52 13.52
C TYR A 32 12.80 14.72 14.07
N VAL A 33 12.37 13.65 13.39
CA VAL A 33 11.26 12.79 13.81
C VAL A 33 11.57 11.32 13.58
N GLU A 34 10.98 10.46 14.40
CA GLU A 34 11.10 9.02 14.22
C GLU A 34 10.25 8.57 13.02
N VAL A 35 10.91 8.11 11.96
CA VAL A 35 10.27 7.49 10.80
C VAL A 35 10.40 5.96 10.93
N PRO A 36 9.30 5.21 11.06
CA PRO A 36 9.34 3.77 11.33
C PRO A 36 9.61 2.95 10.05
N VAL A 37 10.71 3.21 9.34
CA VAL A 37 11.03 2.63 8.02
C VAL A 37 11.01 1.10 8.06
N ASP A 38 11.69 0.49 9.03
CA ASP A 38 11.80 -0.97 9.16
C ASP A 38 10.43 -1.63 9.32
N ARG A 39 9.51 -0.99 10.07
CA ARG A 39 8.14 -1.47 10.21
C ARG A 39 7.38 -1.34 8.90
N LEU A 40 7.52 -0.22 8.19
CA LEU A 40 6.81 0.04 6.94
C LEU A 40 7.17 -0.94 5.81
N ILE A 41 8.41 -1.45 5.79
CA ILE A 41 8.89 -2.41 4.80
C ILE A 41 8.85 -3.87 5.27
N ALA A 42 8.46 -4.12 6.52
CA ALA A 42 8.39 -5.47 7.06
C ALA A 42 7.24 -6.26 6.42
N LYS A 43 7.48 -7.56 6.17
CA LYS A 43 6.48 -8.46 5.56
C LYS A 43 5.15 -8.47 6.32
N HIS A 44 5.21 -8.53 7.66
CA HIS A 44 4.01 -8.57 8.50
C HIS A 44 3.12 -7.31 8.36
N HIS A 45 3.69 -6.15 8.00
CA HIS A 45 2.93 -4.92 7.80
C HIS A 45 2.12 -4.93 6.50
N VAL A 46 2.54 -5.72 5.51
CA VAL A 46 1.83 -5.88 4.23
C VAL A 46 0.94 -7.12 4.17
N GLU A 47 1.17 -8.12 5.03
CA GLU A 47 0.35 -9.34 5.12
C GLU A 47 -1.11 -9.01 5.45
N GLU A 48 -1.36 -8.15 6.45
CA GLU A 48 -2.73 -7.73 6.79
C GLU A 48 -3.44 -7.03 5.62
N PHE A 49 -2.70 -6.25 4.82
CA PHE A 49 -3.25 -5.61 3.63
C PHE A 49 -3.62 -6.65 2.56
N ILE A 50 -2.74 -7.63 2.32
CA ILE A 50 -2.97 -8.70 1.34
C ILE A 50 -4.19 -9.54 1.74
N ASP A 51 -4.34 -9.88 3.02
CA ASP A 51 -5.45 -10.69 3.53
C ASP A 51 -6.82 -10.03 3.33
N ASN A 52 -6.85 -8.70 3.28
CA ASN A 52 -8.08 -7.92 3.10
C ASN A 52 -8.23 -7.32 1.69
N LEU A 53 -7.34 -7.66 0.76
CA LEU A 53 -7.38 -7.14 -0.60
C LEU A 53 -8.57 -7.74 -1.37
N ASP A 54 -9.49 -6.87 -1.78
CA ASP A 54 -10.63 -7.25 -2.62
C ASP A 54 -10.33 -6.93 -4.09
N MET A 55 -10.19 -8.00 -4.89
CA MET A 55 -9.94 -7.91 -6.34
C MET A 55 -11.20 -7.59 -7.16
N ASP A 56 -12.39 -7.70 -6.56
CA ASP A 56 -13.67 -7.37 -7.18
C ASP A 56 -14.15 -5.96 -6.79
N LYS A 57 -13.46 -5.30 -5.84
CA LYS A 57 -13.78 -3.93 -5.42
C LYS A 57 -13.59 -2.95 -6.58
N ASN A 58 -14.63 -2.18 -6.89
CA ASN A 58 -14.53 -1.10 -7.87
C ASN A 58 -13.82 0.13 -7.27
N ILE A 59 -12.74 0.57 -7.93
CA ILE A 59 -11.87 1.68 -7.50
C ILE A 59 -12.59 3.04 -7.52
N ALA A 60 -13.69 3.18 -8.25
CA ALA A 60 -14.37 4.45 -8.54
C ALA A 60 -15.36 4.95 -7.45
N ARG A 61 -15.34 4.39 -6.23
CA ARG A 61 -16.38 4.64 -5.21
C ARG A 61 -15.90 5.01 -3.80
N ASP A 62 -14.64 5.38 -3.64
CA ASP A 62 -14.13 5.95 -2.38
C ASP A 62 -14.06 7.49 -2.48
#